data_AF-A0A3M9YQN1-F1
#
_entry.id   AF-A0A3M9YQN1-F1
#
_cell.length_a   1.000
_cell.length_b   1.000
_cell.length_c   1.000
_cell.angle_alpha   90.00
_cell.angle_beta   90.00
_cell.angle_gamma   90.00
#
_symmetry.space_group_name_H-M   'P 1'
#
loop_
_entity.id
_entity.type
_entity.pdbx_description
1 polymer ?
#
loop_
_entity_poly.entity_id
_entity_poly.type
_entity_poly.pdbx_seq_one_letter_code
_entity_poly.pdbx_strand_id
1 'polypeptide(L)'
;MAERAIDRALFAAFAKAASPNTLRAFRGDVLAFDDWCRAQGVPVLPATPQAVAGFLSERGRAGGAPASLARYKASITKLHKLCRAPDPCQDELVKLTVAAHRRDVGSAQRQARPLRFRGSVKDPLSDTPRGINIRAALSTCGDTPPELRDKALLSIAYDTGLRASELVAVNVDDVIEALDPEARLLRIRRSKGDQEGEGATAYLSPRSVAALQAWLKRAEISEGPVFRRVIVRRYAARAAAKVRNSAPLRWNGQWDGPLFVTKAAKAAQVEFDIGTKALHPHSVTPIFRRMLARAFECGAFGDLDRATFETQLAEISAHSTRVGINQDYFASGENLAGIMDALRWKSPRMPLHYNRNLAAEYGAAGRLLGKMS
;
A
#
# COMPACT_ATOMS: atom_id res chain seq x y z
N MET A 1 -15.66 -44.71 10.91
CA MET A 1 -15.13 -43.37 10.57
C MET A 1 -13.63 -43.41 10.77
N ALA A 2 -12.86 -43.54 9.69
CA ALA A 2 -11.40 -43.48 9.79
C ALA A 2 -11.01 -42.07 10.21
N GLU A 3 -10.45 -41.97 11.41
CA GLU A 3 -9.79 -40.78 11.94
C GLU A 3 -8.61 -40.46 11.00
N ARG A 4 -8.89 -39.71 9.92
CA ARG A 4 -7.88 -39.31 8.94
C ARG A 4 -6.98 -38.30 9.63
N ALA A 5 -5.88 -38.81 10.18
CA ALA A 5 -4.86 -38.04 10.85
C ALA A 5 -4.41 -36.90 9.92
N ILE A 6 -4.76 -35.67 10.31
CA ILE A 6 -4.18 -34.45 9.74
C ILE A 6 -2.66 -34.64 9.76
N ASP A 7 -2.01 -34.56 8.60
CA ASP A 7 -0.56 -34.66 8.48
C ASP A 7 0.07 -33.40 9.10
N ARG A 8 0.26 -33.44 10.42
CA ARG A 8 0.74 -32.30 11.22
C ARG A 8 2.12 -31.84 10.74
N ALA A 9 2.96 -32.76 10.29
CA ALA A 9 4.28 -32.44 9.76
C ALA A 9 4.16 -31.64 8.45
N LEU A 10 3.29 -32.08 7.53
CA LEU A 10 3.05 -31.38 6.27
C LEU A 10 2.41 -29.99 6.49
N PHE A 11 1.46 -29.88 7.42
CA PHE A 11 0.91 -28.59 7.82
C PHE A 11 1.96 -27.65 8.42
N ALA A 12 2.83 -28.16 9.30
CA ALA A 12 3.91 -27.38 9.89
C ALA A 12 4.93 -26.93 8.83
N ALA A 13 5.27 -27.78 7.87
CA ALA A 13 6.14 -27.43 6.75
C ALA A 13 5.51 -26.34 5.87
N PHE A 14 4.22 -26.45 5.56
CA PHE A 14 3.49 -25.40 4.84
C PHE A 14 3.46 -24.08 5.61
N ALA A 15 3.22 -24.12 6.93
CA ALA A 15 3.23 -22.93 7.78
C ALA A 15 4.58 -22.21 7.79
N LYS A 16 5.69 -22.96 7.72
CA LYS A 16 7.04 -22.39 7.62
C LYS A 16 7.35 -21.83 6.24
N ALA A 17 6.89 -22.49 5.17
CA ALA A 17 7.19 -22.10 3.79
C ALA A 17 6.31 -20.95 3.28
N ALA A 18 5.10 -20.78 3.81
CA ALA A 18 4.15 -19.79 3.34
C ALA A 18 4.34 -18.42 4.00
N SER A 19 4.13 -17.35 3.25
CA SER A 19 4.11 -15.99 3.82
C SER A 19 2.97 -15.81 4.82
N PRO A 20 3.09 -14.90 5.82
CA PRO A 20 2.00 -14.62 6.76
C PRO A 20 0.68 -14.22 6.08
N ASN A 21 0.75 -13.54 4.93
CA ASN A 21 -0.42 -13.18 4.12
C ASN A 21 -1.05 -14.40 3.44
N THR A 22 -0.24 -15.32 2.94
CA THR A 22 -0.70 -16.58 2.37
C THR A 22 -1.43 -17.42 3.41
N LEU A 23 -0.89 -17.52 4.63
CA LEU A 23 -1.54 -18.25 5.73
C LEU A 23 -2.86 -17.61 6.16
N ARG A 24 -2.90 -16.28 6.27
CA ARG A 24 -4.13 -15.55 6.60
C ARG A 24 -5.21 -15.75 5.54
N ALA A 25 -4.85 -15.62 4.27
CA ALA A 25 -5.77 -15.83 3.14
C ALA A 25 -6.27 -17.28 3.09
N PHE A 26 -5.35 -18.25 3.19
CA PHE A 26 -5.68 -19.67 3.23
C PHE A 26 -6.64 -20.00 4.37
N ARG A 27 -6.36 -19.54 5.59
CA ARG A 27 -7.24 -19.75 6.75
C ARG A 27 -8.63 -19.15 6.51
N GLY A 28 -8.70 -17.91 6.04
CA GLY A 28 -9.98 -17.26 5.75
C GLY A 28 -10.78 -17.99 4.67
N ASP A 29 -10.11 -18.47 3.63
CA ASP A 29 -10.75 -19.19 2.53
C ASP A 29 -11.27 -20.56 2.96
N VAL A 30 -10.50 -21.29 3.77
CA VAL A 30 -10.89 -22.59 4.30
C VAL A 30 -12.10 -22.46 5.23
N LEU A 31 -12.10 -21.48 6.14
CA LEU A 31 -13.26 -21.23 7.01
C LEU A 31 -14.49 -20.85 6.19
N ALA A 32 -14.33 -19.96 5.21
CA ALA A 32 -15.41 -19.55 4.32
C ALA A 32 -16.02 -20.70 3.50
N PHE A 33 -15.22 -21.72 3.16
CA PHE A 33 -15.69 -22.92 2.47
C PHE A 33 -16.31 -23.92 3.44
N ASP A 34 -15.71 -24.14 4.61
CA ASP A 34 -16.25 -25.01 5.67
C ASP A 34 -17.64 -24.54 6.13
N ASP A 35 -17.81 -23.24 6.40
CA ASP A 35 -19.11 -22.66 6.77
C ASP A 35 -20.18 -22.92 5.70
N TRP A 36 -19.81 -22.79 4.42
CA TRP A 36 -20.71 -23.07 3.32
C TRP A 36 -21.03 -24.56 3.21
N CYS A 37 -20.04 -25.44 3.34
CA CYS A 37 -20.23 -26.89 3.30
C CYS A 37 -21.19 -27.36 4.41
N ARG A 38 -21.04 -26.82 5.62
CA ARG A 38 -21.93 -27.10 6.75
C ARG A 38 -23.36 -26.64 6.46
N ALA A 39 -23.53 -25.45 5.90
CA ALA A 39 -24.85 -24.93 5.53
C ALA A 39 -25.55 -25.79 4.46
N GLN A 40 -24.79 -26.38 3.54
CA GLN A 40 -25.31 -27.26 2.48
C GLN A 40 -25.38 -28.74 2.90
N GLY A 41 -24.95 -29.10 4.11
CA GLY A 41 -24.92 -30.49 4.58
C GLY A 41 -23.96 -31.40 3.80
N VAL A 42 -22.91 -30.84 3.19
CA VAL A 42 -21.91 -31.60 2.39
C VAL A 42 -20.56 -31.66 3.12
N PRO A 43 -19.75 -32.71 2.93
CA PRO A 43 -18.45 -32.81 3.57
C PRO A 43 -17.45 -31.79 3.00
N VAL A 44 -16.72 -31.10 3.89
CA VAL A 44 -15.62 -30.20 3.50
C VAL A 44 -14.38 -30.95 3.00
N LEU A 45 -14.19 -32.20 3.46
CA LEU A 45 -13.03 -33.03 3.14
C LEU A 45 -13.38 -34.54 3.19
N PRO A 46 -13.15 -35.31 2.11
CA PRO A 46 -12.93 -34.82 0.75
C PRO A 46 -14.22 -34.14 0.25
N ALA A 47 -14.12 -32.92 -0.26
CA ALA A 47 -15.24 -32.27 -0.94
C ALA A 47 -15.45 -32.89 -2.32
N THR A 48 -16.70 -32.85 -2.81
CA THR A 48 -17.02 -33.23 -4.19
C THR A 48 -16.77 -32.06 -5.15
N PRO A 49 -16.50 -32.32 -6.44
CA PRO A 49 -16.45 -31.27 -7.46
C PRO A 49 -17.71 -30.39 -7.49
N GLN A 50 -18.90 -30.98 -7.28
CA GLN A 50 -20.18 -30.28 -7.24
C GLN A 50 -20.26 -29.30 -6.07
N ALA A 51 -19.77 -29.70 -4.88
CA ALA A 51 -19.71 -28.82 -3.71
C ALA A 51 -18.79 -27.61 -3.99
N VAL A 52 -17.61 -27.84 -4.56
CA VAL A 52 -16.68 -26.75 -4.89
C VAL A 52 -17.26 -25.82 -5.96
N ALA A 53 -17.85 -26.37 -7.02
CA ALA A 53 -18.49 -25.59 -8.08
C ALA A 53 -19.67 -24.77 -7.55
N GLY A 54 -20.52 -25.36 -6.69
CA GLY A 54 -21.62 -24.67 -6.01
C GLY A 54 -21.12 -23.49 -5.18
N PHE A 55 -20.12 -23.72 -4.33
CA PHE A 55 -19.50 -22.67 -3.52
C PHE A 55 -18.95 -21.52 -4.38
N LEU A 56 -18.17 -21.83 -5.41
CA LEU A 56 -17.57 -20.81 -6.28
C LEU A 56 -18.63 -20.04 -7.08
N SER A 57 -19.69 -20.72 -7.54
CA SER A 57 -20.82 -20.11 -8.22
C SER A 57 -21.57 -19.14 -7.33
N GLU A 58 -21.87 -19.54 -6.08
CA GLU A 58 -22.55 -18.67 -5.10
C GLU A 58 -21.69 -17.45 -4.74
N ARG A 59 -20.38 -17.65 -4.53
CA ARG A 59 -19.43 -16.54 -4.33
C ARG A 59 -19.38 -15.62 -5.53
N GLY A 60 -19.46 -16.15 -6.74
CA GLY A 60 -19.54 -15.37 -7.98
C GLY A 60 -20.81 -14.52 -8.05
N ARG A 61 -21.98 -15.13 -7.81
CA ARG A 61 -23.28 -14.45 -7.78
C ARG A 61 -23.37 -13.36 -6.71
N ALA A 62 -22.70 -13.55 -5.58
CA ALA A 62 -22.56 -12.54 -4.54
C ALA A 62 -21.59 -11.38 -4.89
N GLY A 63 -21.19 -11.25 -6.15
CA GLY A 63 -20.30 -10.18 -6.63
C GLY A 63 -18.81 -10.45 -6.43
N GLY A 64 -18.42 -11.70 -6.17
CA GLY A 64 -17.02 -12.08 -5.98
C GLY A 64 -16.19 -11.85 -7.26
N ALA A 65 -15.09 -11.12 -7.14
CA ALA A 65 -14.18 -10.92 -8.28
C ALA A 65 -13.57 -12.25 -8.76
N PRO A 66 -13.26 -12.41 -10.07
CA PRO A 66 -12.68 -13.65 -10.59
C PRO A 66 -11.34 -14.05 -9.94
N ALA A 67 -10.56 -13.06 -9.49
CA ALA A 67 -9.33 -13.30 -8.73
C ALA A 67 -9.60 -13.93 -7.35
N SER A 68 -10.72 -13.56 -6.72
CA SER A 68 -11.15 -14.15 -5.45
C SER A 68 -11.56 -15.61 -5.62
N LEU A 69 -12.36 -15.94 -6.65
CA LEU A 69 -12.73 -17.32 -6.96
C LEU A 69 -11.50 -18.18 -7.26
N ALA A 70 -10.55 -17.65 -8.04
CA ALA A 70 -9.29 -18.36 -8.32
C ALA A 70 -8.47 -18.62 -7.04
N ARG A 71 -8.49 -17.68 -6.09
CA ARG A 71 -7.83 -17.82 -4.79
C ARG A 71 -8.52 -18.85 -3.91
N TYR A 72 -9.86 -18.82 -3.81
CA TYR A 72 -10.64 -19.86 -3.12
C TYR A 72 -10.33 -21.24 -3.67
N LYS A 73 -10.37 -21.41 -5.01
CA LYS A 73 -10.00 -22.66 -5.69
C LYS A 73 -8.60 -23.14 -5.28
N ALA A 74 -7.60 -22.23 -5.28
CA ALA A 74 -6.24 -22.58 -4.89
C ALA A 74 -6.11 -22.98 -3.41
N SER A 75 -6.84 -22.31 -2.52
CA SER A 75 -6.89 -22.64 -1.09
C SER A 75 -7.56 -24.01 -0.87
N ILE A 76 -8.65 -24.32 -1.57
CA ILE A 76 -9.33 -25.63 -1.50
C ILE A 76 -8.43 -26.76 -2.03
N THR A 77 -7.77 -26.55 -3.18
CA THR A 77 -6.73 -27.48 -3.67
C THR A 77 -5.64 -27.71 -2.64
N LYS A 78 -5.13 -26.64 -2.01
CA LYS A 78 -4.07 -26.74 -1.01
C LYS A 78 -4.56 -27.50 0.22
N LEU A 79 -5.77 -27.25 0.72
CA LEU A 79 -6.38 -27.97 1.84
C LEU A 79 -6.42 -29.48 1.55
N HIS A 80 -6.95 -29.89 0.40
CA HIS A 80 -7.04 -31.30 0.03
C HIS A 80 -5.67 -31.95 -0.06
N LYS A 81 -4.68 -31.27 -0.67
CA LYS A 81 -3.30 -31.75 -0.73
C LYS A 81 -2.64 -31.89 0.66
N LEU A 82 -2.83 -30.92 1.55
CA LEU A 82 -2.29 -30.97 2.91
C LEU A 82 -2.90 -32.10 3.75
N CYS A 83 -4.15 -32.49 3.45
CA CYS A 83 -4.81 -33.62 4.08
C CYS A 83 -4.71 -34.94 3.28
N ARG A 84 -3.88 -34.99 2.23
CA ARG A 84 -3.70 -36.16 1.34
C ARG A 84 -5.02 -36.71 0.77
N ALA A 85 -5.99 -35.82 0.53
CA ALA A 85 -7.26 -36.14 -0.11
C ALA A 85 -7.18 -35.86 -1.63
N PRO A 86 -8.03 -36.51 -2.44
CA PRO A 86 -8.20 -36.16 -3.85
C PRO A 86 -8.51 -34.67 -4.03
N ASP A 87 -7.96 -34.01 -5.06
CA ASP A 87 -8.18 -32.59 -5.34
C ASP A 87 -9.42 -32.39 -6.23
N PRO A 88 -10.58 -31.98 -5.68
CA PRO A 88 -11.81 -31.80 -6.46
C PRO A 88 -11.72 -30.65 -7.46
N CYS A 89 -10.75 -29.73 -7.31
CA CYS A 89 -10.61 -28.56 -8.17
C CYS A 89 -9.97 -28.86 -9.54
N GLN A 90 -9.47 -30.09 -9.75
CA GLN A 90 -8.99 -30.53 -11.07
C GLN A 90 -10.12 -31.00 -11.99
N ASP A 91 -11.31 -31.22 -11.44
CA ASP A 91 -12.50 -31.59 -12.21
C ASP A 91 -12.90 -30.49 -13.21
N GLU A 92 -13.40 -30.91 -14.37
CA GLU A 92 -13.77 -30.01 -15.46
C GLU A 92 -14.92 -29.08 -15.06
N LEU A 93 -15.88 -29.55 -14.26
CA LEU A 93 -16.99 -28.75 -13.74
C LEU A 93 -16.45 -27.51 -13.01
N VAL A 94 -15.50 -27.70 -12.10
CA VAL A 94 -14.93 -26.60 -11.30
C VAL A 94 -14.15 -25.63 -12.18
N LYS A 95 -13.40 -26.13 -13.16
CA LYS A 95 -12.66 -25.29 -14.12
C LYS A 95 -13.61 -24.44 -14.95
N LEU A 96 -14.67 -25.05 -15.49
CA LEU A 96 -15.68 -24.38 -16.30
C LEU A 96 -16.49 -23.37 -15.50
N THR A 97 -16.82 -23.64 -14.22
CA THR A 97 -17.49 -22.65 -13.34
C THR A 97 -16.66 -21.38 -13.20
N VAL A 98 -15.35 -21.49 -12.92
CA VAL A 98 -14.47 -20.31 -12.81
C VAL A 98 -14.31 -19.61 -14.16
N ALA A 99 -14.25 -20.35 -15.26
CA ALA A 99 -14.13 -19.80 -16.61
C ALA A 99 -15.40 -19.06 -17.04
N ALA A 100 -16.59 -19.59 -16.75
CA ALA A 100 -17.87 -18.95 -17.03
C ALA A 100 -17.97 -17.62 -16.28
N HIS A 101 -17.73 -17.61 -14.97
CA HIS A 101 -17.75 -16.39 -14.16
C HIS A 101 -16.78 -15.32 -14.67
N ARG A 102 -15.59 -15.73 -15.16
CA ARG A 102 -14.61 -14.82 -15.77
C ARG A 102 -15.13 -14.18 -17.06
N ARG A 103 -15.96 -14.88 -17.85
CA ARG A 103 -16.57 -14.32 -19.06
C ARG A 103 -17.69 -13.36 -18.71
N ASP A 104 -18.53 -13.73 -17.74
CA ASP A 104 -19.72 -12.95 -17.37
C ASP A 104 -19.36 -11.58 -16.77
N VAL A 105 -18.41 -11.56 -15.83
CA VAL A 105 -18.03 -10.33 -15.10
C VAL A 105 -16.84 -9.62 -15.75
N GLY A 106 -16.17 -10.28 -16.70
CA GLY A 106 -14.89 -9.84 -17.23
C GLY A 106 -13.74 -10.02 -16.24
N SER A 107 -12.51 -9.93 -16.75
CA SER A 107 -11.28 -10.14 -15.96
C SER A 107 -10.38 -8.90 -15.87
N ALA A 108 -10.91 -7.74 -16.28
CA ALA A 108 -10.20 -6.48 -16.19
C ALA A 108 -9.85 -6.17 -14.73
N GLN A 109 -8.56 -6.16 -14.41
CA GLN A 109 -8.11 -5.79 -13.07
C GLN A 109 -8.21 -4.28 -12.92
N ARG A 110 -8.92 -3.81 -11.88
CA ARG A 110 -8.91 -2.39 -11.52
C ARG A 110 -7.50 -2.00 -11.15
N GLN A 111 -6.86 -1.18 -11.99
CA GLN A 111 -5.52 -0.69 -11.75
C GLN A 111 -5.57 0.46 -10.75
N ALA A 112 -4.52 0.57 -9.92
CA ALA A 112 -4.32 1.78 -9.14
C ALA A 112 -4.09 2.95 -10.09
N ARG A 113 -4.68 4.11 -9.79
CA ARG A 113 -4.40 5.33 -10.54
C ARG A 113 -2.90 5.62 -10.50
N PRO A 114 -2.23 5.90 -11.63
CA PRO A 114 -0.82 6.25 -11.64
C PRO A 114 -0.60 7.57 -10.90
N LEU A 115 0.42 7.60 -10.04
CA LEU A 115 0.90 8.83 -9.41
C LEU A 115 2.28 9.17 -9.99
N ARG A 116 2.28 9.95 -11.07
CA ARG A 116 3.46 10.36 -11.85
C ARG A 116 4.15 11.58 -11.24
N PHE A 117 5.42 11.81 -11.57
CA PHE A 117 6.17 12.92 -10.97
C PHE A 117 5.59 14.29 -11.33
N ARG A 118 5.27 14.50 -12.61
CA ARG A 118 4.65 15.71 -13.16
C ARG A 118 3.15 15.56 -13.47
N GLY A 119 2.57 14.42 -13.12
CA GLY A 119 1.14 14.15 -13.31
C GLY A 119 0.80 13.77 -14.75
N SER A 120 -0.35 14.21 -15.25
CA SER A 120 -0.90 13.82 -16.55
C SER A 120 -0.27 14.63 -17.69
N VAL A 121 1.02 14.41 -17.93
CA VAL A 121 1.80 15.06 -18.99
C VAL A 121 2.26 14.04 -20.03
N LYS A 122 2.58 14.50 -21.24
CA LYS A 122 3.11 13.63 -22.28
C LYS A 122 4.57 13.35 -21.92
N ASP A 123 5.42 14.37 -21.99
CA ASP A 123 6.84 14.26 -21.65
C ASP A 123 7.08 14.55 -20.15
N PRO A 124 7.48 13.55 -19.33
CA PRO A 124 7.76 13.77 -17.92
C PRO A 124 9.01 14.63 -17.66
N LEU A 125 9.87 14.83 -18.66
CA LEU A 125 11.13 15.57 -18.52
C LEU A 125 10.93 17.08 -18.73
N SER A 126 10.19 17.47 -19.78
CA SER A 126 10.07 18.87 -20.19
C SER A 126 8.72 19.53 -19.85
N ASP A 127 7.61 18.79 -19.91
CA ASP A 127 6.27 19.39 -19.78
C ASP A 127 6.05 20.05 -18.40
N THR A 128 5.21 21.09 -18.40
CA THR A 128 4.71 21.72 -17.18
C THR A 128 3.82 20.72 -16.41
N PRO A 129 4.04 20.52 -15.09
CA PRO A 129 3.23 19.59 -14.31
C PRO A 129 1.72 19.90 -14.36
N ARG A 130 0.89 18.85 -14.49
CA ARG A 130 -0.57 18.98 -14.60
C ARG A 130 -1.30 17.94 -13.75
N GLY A 131 -2.41 18.36 -13.15
CA GLY A 131 -3.24 17.51 -12.29
C GLY A 131 -2.49 17.01 -11.05
N ILE A 132 -2.99 15.93 -10.46
CA ILE A 132 -2.37 15.31 -9.28
C ILE A 132 -0.97 14.82 -9.64
N ASN A 133 0.06 15.36 -8.97
CA ASN A 133 1.46 15.04 -9.23
C ASN A 133 2.31 15.06 -7.96
N ILE A 134 3.41 14.28 -7.97
CA ILE A 134 4.29 14.12 -6.81
C ILE A 134 5.08 15.40 -6.53
N ARG A 135 5.51 16.12 -7.57
CA ARG A 135 6.29 17.34 -7.42
C ARG A 135 5.56 18.37 -6.54
N ALA A 136 4.31 18.66 -6.84
CA ALA A 136 3.44 19.54 -6.07
C ALA A 136 3.14 19.00 -4.65
N ALA A 137 2.96 17.69 -4.52
CA ALA A 137 2.73 17.07 -3.21
C ALA A 137 3.93 17.23 -2.25
N LEU A 138 5.15 17.18 -2.79
CA LEU A 138 6.38 17.33 -2.01
C LEU A 138 6.73 18.79 -1.71
N SER A 139 6.39 19.72 -2.61
CA SER A 139 6.65 21.15 -2.41
C SER A 139 5.74 21.80 -1.37
N THR A 140 4.61 21.16 -1.04
CA THR A 140 3.64 21.64 -0.04
C THR A 140 3.84 21.02 1.34
N CYS A 141 4.83 20.14 1.53
CA CYS A 141 5.21 19.65 2.86
C CYS A 141 5.93 20.76 3.63
N GLY A 142 5.49 21.03 4.86
CA GLY A 142 6.27 21.80 5.84
C GLY A 142 7.33 20.95 6.55
N ASP A 143 7.82 21.49 7.66
CA ASP A 143 8.97 20.96 8.41
C ASP A 143 8.57 20.24 9.70
N THR A 144 7.29 19.96 9.90
CA THR A 144 6.85 19.17 11.07
C THR A 144 7.31 17.71 10.92
N PRO A 145 7.58 16.98 12.02
CA PRO A 145 8.06 15.59 11.92
C PRO A 145 7.19 14.66 11.06
N PRO A 146 5.83 14.68 11.14
CA PRO A 146 5.00 13.90 10.23
C PRO A 146 5.20 14.27 8.76
N GLU A 147 5.39 15.56 8.44
CA GLU A 147 5.50 16.05 7.07
C GLU A 147 6.86 15.74 6.45
N LEU A 148 7.95 15.83 7.23
CA LEU A 148 9.28 15.40 6.80
C LEU A 148 9.31 13.89 6.54
N ARG A 149 8.73 13.08 7.45
CA ARG A 149 8.56 11.64 7.22
C ARG A 149 7.78 11.36 5.94
N ASP A 150 6.64 12.02 5.77
CA ASP A 150 5.74 11.79 4.64
C ASP A 150 6.40 12.23 3.31
N LYS A 151 7.18 13.32 3.32
CA LYS A 151 8.01 13.78 2.19
C LYS A 151 9.05 12.73 1.81
N ALA A 152 9.83 12.23 2.77
CA ALA A 152 10.81 11.18 2.53
C ALA A 152 10.14 9.89 2.02
N LEU A 153 9.01 9.50 2.61
CA LEU A 153 8.26 8.30 2.25
C LEU A 153 7.76 8.34 0.81
N LEU A 154 7.10 9.42 0.39
CA LEU A 154 6.60 9.58 -0.98
C LEU A 154 7.74 9.69 -1.99
N SER A 155 8.82 10.42 -1.64
CA SER A 155 9.97 10.58 -2.53
C SER A 155 10.66 9.25 -2.82
N ILE A 156 10.98 8.48 -1.78
CA ILE A 156 11.60 7.14 -1.89
C ILE A 156 10.65 6.15 -2.58
N ALA A 157 9.35 6.20 -2.28
CA ALA A 157 8.37 5.31 -2.91
C ALA A 157 8.27 5.50 -4.43
N TYR A 158 8.51 6.71 -4.92
CA TYR A 158 8.55 7.01 -6.35
C TYR A 158 9.84 6.51 -6.99
N ASP A 159 11.00 6.91 -6.46
CA ASP A 159 12.31 6.55 -7.03
C ASP A 159 12.49 5.03 -7.15
N THR A 160 12.05 4.30 -6.14
CA THR A 160 12.33 2.86 -6.01
C THR A 160 11.21 1.97 -6.55
N GLY A 161 10.00 2.53 -6.71
CA GLY A 161 8.79 1.77 -7.02
C GLY A 161 8.53 0.60 -6.05
N LEU A 162 8.95 0.70 -4.79
CA LEU A 162 8.75 -0.35 -3.79
C LEU A 162 7.27 -0.58 -3.45
N ARG A 163 6.94 -1.82 -3.06
CA ARG A 163 5.62 -2.12 -2.49
C ARG A 163 5.54 -1.53 -1.07
N ALA A 164 4.32 -1.24 -0.60
CA ALA A 164 4.10 -0.68 0.74
C ALA A 164 4.82 -1.44 1.86
N SER A 165 4.82 -2.78 1.82
CA SER A 165 5.49 -3.63 2.81
C SER A 165 7.01 -3.58 2.73
N GLU A 166 7.56 -3.38 1.54
CA GLU A 166 9.00 -3.27 1.33
C GLU A 166 9.46 -1.86 1.75
N LEU A 167 8.69 -0.82 1.39
CA LEU A 167 8.95 0.57 1.73
C LEU A 167 9.02 0.80 3.24
N VAL A 168 8.05 0.30 4.02
CA VAL A 168 8.07 0.47 5.49
C VAL A 168 9.11 -0.41 6.19
N ALA A 169 9.67 -1.40 5.49
CA ALA A 169 10.69 -2.30 6.02
C ALA A 169 12.12 -1.80 5.79
N VAL A 170 12.29 -0.65 5.13
CA VAL A 170 13.59 -0.02 4.89
C VAL A 170 14.23 0.38 6.23
N ASN A 171 15.45 -0.10 6.46
CA ASN A 171 16.29 0.31 7.57
C ASN A 171 17.36 1.33 7.14
N VAL A 172 17.94 2.03 8.10
CA VAL A 172 19.05 2.97 7.84
C VAL A 172 20.21 2.26 7.14
N ASP A 173 20.59 1.05 7.60
CA ASP A 173 21.68 0.23 7.03
C ASP A 173 21.40 -0.33 5.62
N ASP A 174 20.20 -0.08 5.08
CA ASP A 174 19.87 -0.42 3.70
C ASP A 174 20.26 0.69 2.73
N VAL A 175 20.52 1.89 3.22
CA VAL A 175 20.94 3.05 2.42
C VAL A 175 22.45 3.07 2.34
N ILE A 176 22.99 2.78 1.16
CA ILE A 176 24.43 2.69 0.91
C ILE A 176 24.87 3.77 -0.08
N GLU A 177 26.18 4.00 -0.15
CA GLU A 177 26.77 4.99 -1.04
C GLU A 177 26.52 4.65 -2.52
N ALA A 178 26.25 5.70 -3.31
CA ALA A 178 26.27 5.64 -4.76
C ALA A 178 27.58 6.24 -5.27
N LEU A 179 27.83 6.11 -6.58
CA LEU A 179 28.95 6.80 -7.21
C LEU A 179 28.77 8.33 -7.20
N ASP A 180 27.54 8.80 -7.37
CA ASP A 180 27.19 10.21 -7.19
C ASP A 180 27.16 10.54 -5.68
N PRO A 181 27.96 11.51 -5.20
CA PRO A 181 28.01 11.90 -3.79
C PRO A 181 26.66 12.36 -3.21
N GLU A 182 25.78 12.92 -4.04
CA GLU A 182 24.47 13.42 -3.62
C GLU A 182 23.38 12.34 -3.67
N ALA A 183 23.63 11.24 -4.37
CA ALA A 183 22.70 10.12 -4.50
C ALA A 183 23.02 9.00 -3.50
N ARG A 184 22.09 8.06 -3.35
CA ARG A 184 22.31 6.83 -2.58
C ARG A 184 21.73 5.65 -3.33
N LEU A 185 22.12 4.47 -2.91
CA LEU A 185 21.52 3.21 -3.32
C LEU A 185 20.74 2.63 -2.13
N LEU A 186 19.62 1.97 -2.42
CA LEU A 186 18.80 1.28 -1.45
C LEU A 186 18.88 -0.22 -1.69
N ARG A 187 19.43 -0.95 -0.73
CA ARG A 187 19.46 -2.41 -0.71
C ARG A 187 18.10 -2.96 -0.26
N ILE A 188 17.52 -3.82 -1.10
CA ILE A 188 16.23 -4.45 -0.87
C ILE A 188 16.49 -5.89 -0.44
N ARG A 189 16.43 -6.17 0.87
CA ARG A 189 16.80 -7.49 1.43
C ARG A 189 15.87 -8.63 1.02
N ARG A 190 14.57 -8.35 0.86
CA ARG A 190 13.56 -9.31 0.43
C ARG A 190 12.50 -8.61 -0.40
N SER A 191 12.13 -9.21 -1.53
CA SER A 191 11.02 -8.74 -2.35
C SER A 191 9.99 -9.84 -2.53
N LYS A 192 8.73 -9.49 -2.84
CA LYS A 192 7.68 -10.50 -3.11
C LYS A 192 8.06 -11.50 -4.21
N GLY A 193 8.92 -11.11 -5.14
CA GLY A 193 9.41 -11.96 -6.24
C GLY A 193 10.73 -12.67 -5.94
N ASP A 194 11.39 -12.32 -4.83
CA ASP A 194 12.68 -12.82 -4.39
C ASP A 194 12.49 -13.51 -3.04
N GLN A 195 11.96 -14.74 -3.09
CA GLN A 195 11.70 -15.54 -1.89
C GLN A 195 12.98 -16.16 -1.32
N GLU A 196 14.04 -16.24 -2.13
CA GLU A 196 15.34 -16.80 -1.79
C GLU A 196 16.31 -15.74 -1.24
N GLY A 197 16.04 -14.45 -1.47
CA GLY A 197 16.75 -13.33 -0.86
C GLY A 197 18.03 -12.95 -1.60
N GLU A 198 18.09 -13.14 -2.92
CA GLU A 198 19.20 -12.68 -3.77
C GLU A 198 19.46 -11.18 -3.62
N GLY A 199 18.43 -10.43 -3.23
CA GLY A 199 18.49 -8.99 -3.00
C GLY A 199 18.43 -8.21 -4.31
N ALA A 200 18.08 -6.93 -4.20
CA ALA A 200 18.13 -6.01 -5.33
C ALA A 200 18.57 -4.63 -4.83
N THR A 201 19.05 -3.80 -5.75
CA THR A 201 19.41 -2.42 -5.44
C THR A 201 18.51 -1.47 -6.21
N ALA A 202 18.05 -0.40 -5.56
CA ALA A 202 17.31 0.67 -6.20
C ALA A 202 18.03 2.00 -6.03
N TYR A 203 17.94 2.87 -7.03
CA TYR A 203 18.51 4.20 -6.99
C TYR A 203 17.66 5.14 -6.12
N LEU A 204 18.31 5.99 -5.32
CA LEU A 204 17.71 7.11 -4.62
C LEU A 204 18.27 8.41 -5.17
N SER A 205 17.39 9.25 -5.74
CA SER A 205 17.78 10.55 -6.27
C SER A 205 18.24 11.50 -5.16
N PRO A 206 19.05 12.53 -5.47
CA PRO A 206 19.44 13.58 -4.53
C PRO A 206 18.24 14.21 -3.79
N ARG A 207 17.10 14.37 -4.48
CA ARG A 207 15.83 14.80 -3.89
C ARG A 207 15.37 13.88 -2.75
N SER A 208 15.37 12.57 -2.98
CA SER A 208 14.96 11.58 -1.99
C SER A 208 15.97 11.48 -0.85
N VAL A 209 17.26 11.58 -1.16
CA VAL A 209 18.33 11.61 -0.15
C VAL A 209 18.18 12.84 0.74
N ALA A 210 18.00 14.03 0.19
CA ALA A 210 17.78 15.25 0.96
C ALA A 210 16.54 15.16 1.86
N ALA A 211 15.42 14.66 1.33
CA ALA A 211 14.19 14.45 2.12
C ALA A 211 14.39 13.42 3.24
N LEU A 212 15.10 12.33 2.95
CA LEU A 212 15.44 11.30 3.93
C LEU A 212 16.33 11.87 5.04
N GLN A 213 17.39 12.59 4.70
CA GLN A 213 18.32 13.18 5.68
C GLN A 213 17.61 14.20 6.58
N ALA A 214 16.73 15.04 6.02
CA ALA A 214 15.92 15.96 6.81
C ALA A 214 15.02 15.23 7.82
N TRP A 215 14.41 14.11 7.40
CA TRP A 215 13.62 13.25 8.29
C TRP A 215 14.48 12.59 9.38
N LEU A 216 15.57 11.91 9.01
CA LEU A 216 16.44 11.20 9.95
C LEU A 216 17.03 12.15 10.99
N LYS A 217 17.47 13.34 10.57
CA LYS A 217 17.96 14.39 11.47
C LYS A 217 16.88 14.87 12.43
N ARG A 218 15.68 15.19 11.93
CA ARG A 218 14.59 15.69 12.78
C ARG A 218 14.07 14.66 13.77
N ALA A 219 14.13 13.38 13.38
CA ALA A 219 13.66 12.25 14.15
C ALA A 219 14.73 11.61 15.05
N GLU A 220 15.98 12.07 14.94
CA GLU A 220 17.13 11.52 15.65
C GLU A 220 17.27 10.00 15.44
N ILE A 221 17.07 9.56 14.20
CA ILE A 221 17.15 8.15 13.80
C ILE A 221 18.53 7.88 13.22
N SER A 222 19.35 7.10 13.94
CA SER A 222 20.66 6.62 13.47
C SER A 222 20.64 5.17 13.00
N GLU A 223 19.70 4.34 13.48
CA GLU A 223 19.64 2.90 13.20
C GLU A 223 18.21 2.37 13.08
N GLY A 224 18.07 1.14 12.57
CA GLY A 224 16.78 0.44 12.49
C GLY A 224 15.81 1.03 11.47
N PRO A 225 14.48 0.89 11.66
CA PRO A 225 13.50 1.28 10.66
C PRO A 225 13.47 2.79 10.40
N VAL A 226 13.56 3.18 9.13
CA VAL A 226 13.53 4.59 8.71
C VAL A 226 12.16 5.19 8.95
N PHE A 227 11.09 4.51 8.51
CA PHE A 227 9.74 5.05 8.59
C PHE A 227 9.05 4.56 9.84
N ARG A 228 8.95 5.44 10.84
CA ARG A 228 8.34 5.16 12.14
C ARG A 228 7.03 5.92 12.32
N ARG A 229 6.16 5.42 13.21
CA ARG A 229 4.92 6.12 13.57
C ARG A 229 5.25 7.41 14.31
N VAL A 230 4.59 8.50 13.95
CA VAL A 230 4.64 9.77 14.69
C VAL A 230 3.27 9.98 15.34
N ILE A 231 3.26 10.07 16.67
CA ILE A 231 2.10 10.40 17.48
C ILE A 231 2.09 11.91 17.66
N VAL A 232 0.98 12.55 17.31
CA VAL A 232 0.80 14.00 17.43
C VAL A 232 -0.15 14.25 18.59
N ARG A 233 0.32 14.95 19.63
CA ARG A 233 -0.50 15.38 20.77
C ARG A 233 -0.74 16.87 20.66
N ARG A 234 -2.01 17.26 20.60
CA ARG A 234 -2.43 18.66 20.49
C ARG A 234 -3.03 19.09 21.81
N TYR A 235 -2.47 20.13 22.41
CA TYR A 235 -2.94 20.72 23.66
C TYR A 235 -3.58 22.06 23.33
N ALA A 236 -4.86 22.21 23.67
CA ALA A 236 -5.56 23.48 23.51
C ALA A 236 -4.98 24.55 24.46
N ALA A 237 -5.04 25.81 24.04
CA ALA A 237 -4.71 26.92 24.90
C ALA A 237 -5.63 26.90 26.14
N ARG A 238 -5.05 27.15 27.31
CA ARG A 238 -5.77 27.29 28.57
C ARG A 238 -5.55 28.70 29.09
N ALA A 239 -6.65 29.43 29.28
CA ALA A 239 -6.60 30.73 29.93
C ALA A 239 -6.11 30.59 31.38
N ALA A 240 -5.55 31.67 31.91
CA ALA A 240 -5.18 31.72 33.32
C ALA A 240 -6.44 31.55 34.19
N ALA A 241 -6.36 30.70 35.21
CA ALA A 241 -7.43 30.55 36.20
C ALA A 241 -7.01 31.27 37.48
N LYS A 242 -7.79 32.28 37.87
CA LYS A 242 -7.68 32.92 39.19
C LYS A 242 -8.17 31.95 40.26
N VAL A 243 -7.66 32.11 41.49
CA VAL A 243 -8.19 31.41 42.68
C VAL A 243 -9.70 31.66 42.74
N ARG A 244 -10.50 30.61 42.85
CA ARG A 244 -11.91 30.78 43.23
C ARG A 244 -11.91 31.24 44.70
N ASN A 245 -12.35 32.46 44.96
CA ASN A 245 -12.56 32.92 46.34
C ASN A 245 -13.47 31.90 47.04
N SER A 246 -13.04 31.43 48.22
CA SER A 246 -13.87 30.65 49.11
C SER A 246 -15.02 31.54 49.60
N ALA A 247 -16.09 31.66 48.82
CA ALA A 247 -17.40 31.89 49.43
C ALA A 247 -17.58 30.83 50.53
N PRO A 248 -18.22 31.14 51.67
CA PRO A 248 -18.19 30.26 52.83
C PRO A 248 -18.60 28.86 52.39
N LEU A 249 -17.68 27.91 52.50
CA LEU A 249 -17.95 26.51 52.22
C LEU A 249 -19.22 26.17 53.01
N ARG A 250 -20.21 25.56 52.35
CA ARG A 250 -21.39 25.04 53.06
C ARG A 250 -20.88 24.17 54.22
N TRP A 251 -21.64 24.04 55.31
CA TRP A 251 -21.21 23.31 56.51
C TRP A 251 -20.73 21.86 56.25
N ASN A 252 -21.06 21.28 55.09
CA ASN A 252 -20.64 19.96 54.60
C ASN A 252 -19.73 20.01 53.36
N GLY A 253 -19.22 21.18 52.97
CA GLY A 253 -18.39 21.37 51.79
C GLY A 253 -16.98 20.79 52.01
N GLN A 254 -16.61 19.78 51.21
CA GLN A 254 -15.26 19.23 51.22
C GLN A 254 -14.27 20.18 50.52
N TRP A 255 -13.10 20.37 51.13
CA TRP A 255 -12.03 21.16 50.56
C TRP A 255 -11.35 20.41 49.41
N ASP A 256 -11.32 21.01 48.22
CA ASP A 256 -10.63 20.48 47.03
C ASP A 256 -9.48 21.42 46.63
N GLY A 257 -8.30 21.20 47.23
CA GLY A 257 -7.09 22.02 47.06
C GLY A 257 -6.73 22.42 45.62
N PRO A 258 -6.81 21.51 44.63
CA PRO A 258 -6.62 21.82 43.21
C PRO A 258 -7.49 22.94 42.61
N LEU A 259 -8.61 23.32 43.24
CA LEU A 259 -9.49 24.42 42.81
C LEU A 259 -9.02 25.80 43.31
N PHE A 260 -8.08 25.83 44.26
CA PHE A 260 -7.63 27.06 44.93
C PHE A 260 -6.21 27.49 44.54
N VAL A 261 -5.57 26.80 43.59
CA VAL A 261 -4.24 27.16 43.07
C VAL A 261 -4.38 28.02 41.81
N THR A 262 -3.64 29.12 41.72
CA THR A 262 -3.54 29.90 40.48
C THR A 262 -2.91 29.05 39.38
N LYS A 263 -3.56 28.99 38.22
CA LYS A 263 -2.99 28.32 37.03
C LYS A 263 -2.62 29.37 36.02
N ALA A 264 -1.34 29.45 35.68
CA ALA A 264 -0.87 30.31 34.60
C ALA A 264 -1.49 29.91 33.26
N ALA A 265 -1.64 30.88 32.37
CA ALA A 265 -2.08 30.61 31.01
C ALA A 265 -1.07 29.70 30.30
N LYS A 266 -1.57 28.73 29.54
CA LYS A 266 -0.77 27.86 28.67
C LYS A 266 -1.18 28.09 27.24
N ALA A 267 -0.23 28.44 26.38
CA ALA A 267 -0.47 28.55 24.95
C ALA A 267 -0.83 27.18 24.35
N ALA A 268 -1.49 27.19 23.19
CA ALA A 268 -1.68 25.97 22.43
C ALA A 268 -0.31 25.41 22.04
N GLN A 269 -0.10 24.11 22.26
CA GLN A 269 1.16 23.45 21.94
C GLN A 269 0.90 22.13 21.21
N VAL A 270 1.83 21.75 20.34
CA VAL A 270 1.82 20.48 19.62
C VAL A 270 3.08 19.74 19.95
N GLU A 271 2.93 18.55 20.52
CA GLU A 271 4.05 17.65 20.82
C GLU A 271 4.05 16.48 19.84
N PHE A 272 5.25 16.04 19.48
CA PHE A 272 5.48 14.93 18.57
C PHE A 272 6.27 13.85 19.31
N ASP A 273 5.76 12.63 19.25
CA ASP A 273 6.40 11.44 19.82
C ASP A 273 6.64 10.42 18.70
N ILE A 274 7.89 10.02 18.51
CA ILE A 274 8.33 9.17 17.41
C ILE A 274 8.56 7.77 17.96
N GLY A 275 7.76 6.81 17.49
CA GLY A 275 7.87 5.42 17.92
C GLY A 275 9.16 4.76 17.42
N THR A 276 9.44 3.55 17.91
CA THR A 276 10.65 2.78 17.55
C THR A 276 10.39 1.72 16.46
N LYS A 277 9.12 1.33 16.26
CA LYS A 277 8.74 0.30 15.29
C LYS A 277 8.49 0.89 13.90
N ALA A 278 8.74 0.07 12.89
CA ALA A 278 8.35 0.33 11.51
C ALA A 278 6.86 0.69 11.40
N LEU A 279 6.56 1.59 10.47
CA LEU A 279 5.20 1.94 10.11
C LEU A 279 4.46 0.72 9.57
N HIS A 280 3.15 0.62 9.81
CA HIS A 280 2.36 -0.45 9.22
C HIS A 280 2.16 -0.21 7.71
N PRO A 281 2.22 -1.24 6.83
CA PRO A 281 2.06 -1.05 5.38
C PRO A 281 0.74 -0.37 4.99
N HIS A 282 -0.34 -0.61 5.73
CA HIS A 282 -1.64 0.03 5.50
C HIS A 282 -1.66 1.54 5.80
N SER A 283 -0.63 2.09 6.46
CA SER A 283 -0.52 3.51 6.72
C SER A 283 -0.04 4.32 5.50
N VAL A 284 0.58 3.67 4.51
CA VAL A 284 1.16 4.35 3.32
C VAL A 284 0.08 5.01 2.47
N THR A 285 -1.00 4.30 2.12
CA THR A 285 -2.08 4.87 1.30
C THR A 285 -2.73 6.10 1.97
N PRO A 286 -3.14 6.06 3.26
CA PRO A 286 -3.63 7.24 3.96
C PRO A 286 -2.63 8.39 4.00
N ILE A 287 -1.32 8.12 4.14
CA ILE A 287 -0.28 9.16 4.08
C ILE A 287 -0.30 9.86 2.72
N PHE A 288 -0.22 9.10 1.63
CA PHE A 288 -0.22 9.67 0.28
C PHE A 288 -1.48 10.50 0.04
N ARG A 289 -2.66 9.98 0.41
CA ARG A 289 -3.91 10.73 0.26
C ARG A 289 -3.93 12.04 1.06
N ARG A 290 -3.41 12.04 2.29
CA ARG A 290 -3.30 13.27 3.10
C ARG A 290 -2.35 14.29 2.48
N MET A 291 -1.21 13.86 1.95
CA MET A 291 -0.27 14.75 1.27
C MET A 291 -0.91 15.40 0.04
N LEU A 292 -1.62 14.60 -0.76
CA LEU A 292 -2.32 15.10 -1.94
C LEU A 292 -3.47 16.02 -1.57
N ALA A 293 -4.26 15.70 -0.53
CA ALA A 293 -5.31 16.57 -0.03
C ALA A 293 -4.76 17.92 0.43
N ARG A 294 -3.66 17.94 1.20
CA ARG A 294 -2.99 19.19 1.58
C ARG A 294 -2.55 19.99 0.36
N ALA A 295 -1.92 19.33 -0.61
CA ALA A 295 -1.46 19.99 -1.83
C ALA A 295 -2.63 20.63 -2.62
N PHE A 296 -3.77 19.96 -2.67
CA PHE A 296 -5.00 20.48 -3.27
C PHE A 296 -5.51 21.73 -2.53
N GLU A 297 -5.61 21.68 -1.20
CA GLU A 297 -6.06 22.83 -0.41
C GLU A 297 -5.11 24.03 -0.50
N CYS A 298 -3.82 23.81 -0.81
CA CYS A 298 -2.85 24.88 -1.11
C CYS A 298 -2.93 25.39 -2.57
N GLY A 299 -3.85 24.90 -3.40
CA GLY A 299 -3.97 25.29 -4.81
C GLY A 299 -2.85 24.74 -5.71
N ALA A 300 -2.10 23.72 -5.27
CA ALA A 300 -0.89 23.27 -5.97
C ALA A 300 -1.14 22.45 -7.25
N PHE A 301 -2.41 22.15 -7.56
CA PHE A 301 -2.79 21.39 -8.76
C PHE A 301 -3.45 22.26 -9.85
N GLY A 302 -3.32 23.59 -9.75
CA GLY A 302 -3.89 24.54 -10.72
C GLY A 302 -5.41 24.46 -10.74
N ASP A 303 -6.00 24.44 -11.93
CA ASP A 303 -7.45 24.50 -12.15
C ASP A 303 -8.19 23.17 -11.93
N LEU A 304 -7.59 22.22 -11.21
CA LEU A 304 -8.25 20.95 -10.92
C LEU A 304 -9.45 21.21 -10.00
N ASP A 305 -10.65 20.86 -10.46
CA ASP A 305 -11.86 21.03 -9.65
C ASP A 305 -11.94 19.98 -8.52
N ARG A 306 -12.69 20.33 -7.46
CA ARG A 306 -12.80 19.50 -6.24
C ARG A 306 -13.44 18.14 -6.50
N ALA A 307 -14.48 18.05 -7.33
CA ALA A 307 -15.18 16.81 -7.59
C ALA A 307 -14.29 15.80 -8.34
N THR A 308 -13.57 16.28 -9.35
CA THR A 308 -12.56 15.50 -10.06
C THR A 308 -11.43 15.10 -9.12
N PHE A 309 -10.92 16.02 -8.30
CA PHE A 309 -9.86 15.71 -7.33
C PHE A 309 -10.24 14.60 -6.36
N GLU A 310 -11.41 14.68 -5.71
CA GLU A 310 -11.88 13.68 -4.74
C GLU A 310 -12.03 12.29 -5.37
N THR A 311 -12.57 12.25 -6.60
CA THR A 311 -12.67 11.01 -7.39
C THR A 311 -11.29 10.40 -7.64
N GLN A 312 -10.35 11.21 -8.12
CA GLN A 312 -8.99 10.75 -8.41
C GLN A 312 -8.23 10.33 -7.14
N LEU A 313 -8.43 11.06 -6.03
CA LEU A 313 -7.82 10.77 -4.73
C LEU A 313 -8.29 9.43 -4.17
N ALA A 314 -9.56 9.08 -4.35
CA ALA A 314 -10.13 7.80 -3.91
C ALA A 314 -9.49 6.59 -4.61
N GLU A 315 -8.93 6.78 -5.81
CA GLU A 315 -8.23 5.74 -6.59
C GLU A 315 -6.74 5.62 -6.24
N ILE A 316 -6.19 6.57 -5.47
CA ILE A 316 -4.79 6.52 -5.04
C ILE A 316 -4.58 5.43 -4.01
N SER A 317 -3.53 4.65 -4.22
CA SER A 317 -3.06 3.61 -3.31
C SER A 317 -1.55 3.68 -3.14
N ALA A 318 -1.00 2.92 -2.19
CA ALA A 318 0.44 2.76 -2.05
C ALA A 318 1.13 2.18 -3.31
N HIS A 319 0.38 1.53 -4.20
CA HIS A 319 0.91 1.01 -5.47
C HIS A 319 0.93 2.07 -6.58
N SER A 320 0.28 3.22 -6.38
CA SER A 320 0.16 4.27 -7.39
C SER A 320 1.51 4.87 -7.79
N THR A 321 2.48 5.00 -6.87
CA THR A 321 3.83 5.49 -7.20
C THR A 321 4.56 4.53 -8.13
N ARG A 322 4.44 3.21 -7.89
CA ARG A 322 5.05 2.17 -8.72
C ARG A 322 4.45 2.14 -10.14
N VAL A 323 3.14 2.35 -10.27
CA VAL A 323 2.51 2.50 -11.60
C VAL A 323 2.98 3.80 -12.26
N GLY A 324 3.04 4.90 -11.50
CA GLY A 324 3.49 6.20 -12.01
C GLY A 324 4.92 6.21 -12.54
N ILE A 325 5.90 5.71 -11.77
CA ILE A 325 7.30 5.64 -12.21
C ILE A 325 7.48 4.74 -13.45
N ASN A 326 6.73 3.64 -13.55
CA ASN A 326 6.74 2.79 -14.75
C ASN A 326 6.25 3.54 -15.99
N GLN A 327 5.19 4.35 -15.82
CA GLN A 327 4.67 5.19 -16.89
C GLN A 327 5.63 6.30 -17.26
N ASP A 328 6.31 6.91 -16.28
CA ASP A 328 7.32 7.93 -16.51
C ASP A 328 8.55 7.36 -17.23
N TYR A 329 9.05 6.18 -16.85
CA TYR A 329 10.13 5.50 -17.60
C TYR A 329 9.72 5.20 -19.05
N PHE A 330 8.50 4.69 -19.26
CA PHE A 330 8.01 4.39 -20.60
C PHE A 330 7.89 5.67 -21.45
N ALA A 331 7.35 6.74 -20.86
CA ALA A 331 7.19 8.02 -21.54
C ALA A 331 8.53 8.71 -21.82
N SER A 332 9.57 8.47 -21.01
CA SER A 332 10.93 8.95 -21.25
C SER A 332 11.70 8.11 -22.28
N GLY A 333 11.10 7.06 -22.83
CA GLY A 333 11.70 6.22 -23.86
C GLY A 333 12.56 5.07 -23.34
N GLU A 334 12.48 4.74 -22.05
CA GLU A 334 13.21 3.59 -21.50
C GLU A 334 12.72 2.27 -22.10
N ASN A 335 13.66 1.37 -22.37
CA ASN A 335 13.34 0.07 -22.91
C ASN A 335 12.70 -0.85 -21.84
N LEU A 336 11.94 -1.85 -22.29
CA LEU A 336 11.21 -2.74 -21.39
C LEU A 336 12.12 -3.52 -20.44
N ALA A 337 13.33 -3.90 -20.87
CA ALA A 337 14.28 -4.63 -20.03
C ALA A 337 14.79 -3.75 -18.88
N GLY A 338 15.16 -2.50 -19.15
CA GLY A 338 15.57 -1.53 -18.14
C GLY A 338 14.44 -1.23 -17.14
N ILE A 339 13.21 -1.07 -17.63
CA ILE A 339 12.02 -0.91 -16.76
C ILE A 339 11.81 -2.14 -15.87
N MET A 340 11.92 -3.33 -16.45
CA MET A 340 11.75 -4.59 -15.72
C MET A 340 12.81 -4.78 -14.65
N ASP A 341 14.06 -4.43 -14.94
CA ASP A 341 15.17 -4.47 -14.00
C ASP A 341 14.96 -3.47 -12.86
N ALA A 342 14.80 -2.17 -13.18
CA ALA A 342 14.63 -1.09 -12.21
C ALA A 342 13.46 -1.34 -11.25
N LEU A 343 12.34 -1.88 -11.77
CA LEU A 343 11.16 -2.16 -10.96
C LEU A 343 11.09 -3.62 -10.48
N ARG A 344 12.03 -4.50 -10.82
CA ARG A 344 12.09 -5.90 -10.36
C ARG A 344 10.87 -6.72 -10.80
N TRP A 345 10.49 -6.59 -12.06
CA TRP A 345 9.47 -7.45 -12.69
C TRP A 345 10.13 -8.63 -13.41
N LYS A 346 9.76 -9.86 -13.01
CA LYS A 346 10.22 -11.09 -13.67
C LYS A 346 9.55 -11.37 -15.03
N SER A 347 8.51 -10.62 -15.38
CA SER A 347 7.73 -10.85 -16.61
C SER A 347 7.26 -9.53 -17.20
N PRO A 348 7.26 -9.41 -18.55
CA PRO A 348 6.83 -8.21 -19.26
C PRO A 348 5.33 -7.90 -19.10
N ARG A 349 4.54 -8.89 -18.66
CA ARG A 349 3.06 -8.78 -18.62
C ARG A 349 2.59 -7.58 -17.80
N MET A 350 3.15 -7.37 -16.62
CA MET A 350 2.72 -6.30 -15.71
C MET A 350 3.14 -4.89 -16.18
N PRO A 351 4.43 -4.64 -16.55
CA PRO A 351 4.83 -3.33 -17.08
C PRO A 351 3.99 -2.90 -18.29
N LEU A 352 3.80 -3.81 -19.26
CA LEU A 352 2.98 -3.55 -20.45
C LEU A 352 1.51 -3.32 -20.10
N HIS A 353 0.98 -4.04 -19.11
CA HIS A 353 -0.40 -3.85 -18.66
C HIS A 353 -0.63 -2.46 -18.06
N TYR A 354 0.32 -1.93 -17.28
CA TYR A 354 0.25 -0.58 -16.71
C TYR A 354 0.46 0.53 -17.74
N ASN A 355 1.14 0.23 -18.84
CA ASN A 355 1.40 1.16 -19.94
C ASN A 355 0.43 0.99 -21.10
N ARG A 356 -0.63 0.17 -20.99
CA ARG A 356 -1.49 -0.19 -22.15
C ARG A 356 -2.08 1.03 -22.85
N ASN A 357 -2.55 2.02 -22.10
CA ASN A 357 -3.14 3.24 -22.66
C ASN A 357 -2.06 4.16 -23.24
N LEU A 358 -0.94 4.35 -22.51
CA LEU A 358 0.19 5.12 -23.02
C LEU A 358 0.78 4.49 -24.28
N ALA A 359 0.88 3.17 -24.36
CA ALA A 359 1.35 2.48 -25.56
C ALA A 359 0.43 2.72 -26.77
N ALA A 360 -0.87 2.96 -26.56
CA ALA A 360 -1.79 3.36 -27.62
C ALA A 360 -1.56 4.83 -28.04
N GLU A 361 -1.41 5.75 -27.07
CA GLU A 361 -1.11 7.17 -27.31
C GLU A 361 0.26 7.40 -27.97
N TYR A 362 1.26 6.62 -27.57
CA TYR A 362 2.61 6.64 -28.12
C TYR A 362 2.79 5.68 -29.29
N GLY A 363 1.75 4.95 -29.69
CA GLY A 363 1.76 4.01 -30.80
C GLY A 363 1.80 4.70 -32.16
N ALA A 364 1.84 3.91 -33.24
CA ALA A 364 1.90 4.43 -34.60
C ALA A 364 0.77 5.44 -34.89
N ALA A 365 -0.45 5.11 -34.46
CA ALA A 365 -1.62 5.98 -34.62
C ALA A 365 -1.46 7.30 -33.84
N GLY A 366 -1.18 7.25 -32.53
CA GLY A 366 -1.07 8.47 -31.73
C GLY A 366 0.11 9.36 -32.12
N ARG A 367 1.24 8.78 -32.57
CA ARG A 367 2.37 9.55 -33.12
C ARG A 367 2.06 10.20 -34.46
N LEU A 368 1.33 9.52 -35.35
CA LEU A 368 0.95 10.08 -36.65
C LEU A 368 -0.12 11.16 -36.46
N LEU A 369 -1.22 10.82 -35.81
CA LEU A 369 -2.37 11.71 -35.63
C LEU A 369 -2.01 12.93 -34.79
N GLY A 370 -1.18 12.78 -33.75
CA GLY A 370 -0.71 13.91 -32.95
C GLY A 370 0.28 14.84 -33.65
N LYS A 371 0.80 14.47 -34.84
CA LYS A 371 1.57 15.38 -35.71
C LYS A 371 0.68 16.09 -36.75
N MET A 372 -0.52 15.56 -36.97
CA MET A 372 -1.50 16.11 -37.92
C MET A 372 -2.43 17.13 -37.27
N SER A 373 -2.56 17.08 -35.95
CA SER A 373 -3.18 18.09 -35.09
C SER A 373 -2.16 19.13 -34.65
#